data_AF-A0A1F8AD82-F1
#
_entry.id   AF-A0A1F8AD82-F1
#
_cell.length_a   1.000
_cell.length_b   1.000
_cell.length_c   1.000
_cell.angle_alpha   90.00
_cell.angle_beta   90.00
_cell.angle_gamma   90.00
#
_symmetry.space_group_name_H-M   'P 1'
#
loop_
_entity.id
_entity.type
_entity.pdbx_description
1 polymer ?
#
loop_
_entity_poly.entity_id
_entity_poly.type
_entity_poly.pdbx_seq_one_letter_code
_entity_poly.pdbx_strand_id
1 'polypeptide(L)'
;MPSIDLKPASSTVSTYETAQPAASHTSVLRYRPPHKVNHDVPDNAASRDYQASQQQRVTTSLPSRQWRIMAVAAILTAAYAFYFIVGTPPGNPLVKQRILSSLSGWSHIIGGLVSMATGPFQFLILYNKQPKIVHRWVGRVYVAAIAAGGIGGLSVSLDSLAYPVGDYGFAVLAIVWLVTAAFGLQAARERKWVAHQEWMLRNFALTYAAVMLRWQLPLYIFLGNSAAGALTATAFTCWIPNLVFVEWWIQRRPRKMVIE
;
A
#
# COMPACT_ATOMS: atom_id res chain seq x y z
N MET A 1 -12.52 -14.35 -86.06
CA MET A 1 -11.43 -15.35 -86.07
C MET A 1 -10.58 -15.14 -84.83
N PRO A 2 -10.46 -16.12 -83.93
CA PRO A 2 -11.43 -17.14 -83.50
C PRO A 2 -11.94 -16.80 -82.07
N SER A 3 -13.26 -16.70 -81.82
CA SER A 3 -14.21 -17.76 -81.40
C SER A 3 -13.96 -18.30 -79.98
N ILE A 4 -14.83 -17.97 -79.00
CA ILE A 4 -15.90 -18.84 -78.44
C ILE A 4 -15.27 -19.98 -77.61
N ASP A 5 -15.53 -20.15 -76.31
CA ASP A 5 -16.80 -20.77 -75.88
C ASP A 5 -17.14 -20.53 -74.40
N LEU A 6 -18.40 -20.15 -74.18
CA LEU A 6 -19.13 -20.18 -72.92
C LEU A 6 -20.20 -21.25 -73.09
N LYS A 7 -20.08 -22.43 -72.46
CA LYS A 7 -21.23 -23.27 -72.04
C LYS A 7 -20.82 -24.56 -71.28
N PRO A 8 -21.77 -25.29 -70.64
CA PRO A 8 -21.92 -25.25 -69.19
C PRO A 8 -21.97 -26.67 -68.57
N ALA A 9 -22.59 -26.77 -67.39
CA ALA A 9 -22.91 -27.99 -66.62
C ALA A 9 -21.80 -28.44 -65.66
N SER A 10 -22.09 -28.86 -64.43
CA SER A 10 -23.29 -29.54 -63.97
C SER A 10 -23.62 -29.16 -62.53
N SER A 11 -24.92 -28.95 -62.30
CA SER A 11 -25.57 -29.07 -61.01
C SER A 11 -25.28 -30.46 -60.41
N THR A 12 -24.50 -30.51 -59.34
CA THR A 12 -24.58 -31.58 -58.35
C THR A 12 -25.04 -30.96 -57.04
N VAL A 13 -26.37 -31.05 -56.85
CA VAL A 13 -27.01 -31.00 -55.55
C VAL A 13 -26.38 -32.11 -54.72
N SER A 14 -25.42 -31.75 -53.87
CA SER A 14 -24.94 -32.65 -52.82
C SER A 14 -25.77 -32.36 -51.58
N THR A 15 -26.61 -33.32 -51.25
CA THR A 15 -27.39 -33.43 -50.03
C THR A 15 -26.54 -33.09 -48.82
N TYR A 16 -26.96 -32.08 -48.05
CA TYR A 16 -26.46 -31.85 -46.69
C TYR A 16 -27.01 -32.97 -45.80
N GLU A 17 -26.31 -34.10 -45.80
CA GLU A 17 -26.54 -35.16 -44.85
C GLU A 17 -25.83 -34.80 -43.54
N THR A 18 -26.66 -34.33 -42.63
CA THR A 18 -26.55 -34.33 -41.17
C THR A 18 -25.34 -35.05 -40.59
N ALA A 19 -24.29 -34.30 -40.25
CA ALA A 19 -23.32 -34.71 -39.24
C ALA A 19 -23.46 -33.77 -38.04
N GLN A 20 -24.26 -34.19 -37.06
CA GLN A 20 -24.34 -33.60 -35.73
C GLN A 20 -22.93 -33.60 -35.10
N PRO A 21 -22.41 -32.43 -34.68
CA PRO A 21 -21.36 -32.42 -33.67
C PRO A 21 -22.02 -32.79 -32.34
N ALA A 22 -21.47 -33.82 -31.69
CA ALA A 22 -21.90 -34.31 -30.39
C ALA A 22 -22.21 -33.17 -29.41
N ALA A 23 -23.43 -33.18 -28.88
CA ALA A 23 -23.85 -32.31 -27.81
C ALA A 23 -22.90 -32.46 -26.63
N SER A 24 -22.02 -31.49 -26.43
CA SER A 24 -21.36 -31.30 -25.15
C SER A 24 -22.48 -31.01 -24.14
N HIS A 25 -22.72 -31.96 -23.25
CA HIS A 25 -23.58 -31.80 -22.09
C HIS A 25 -23.07 -30.62 -21.25
N THR A 26 -23.54 -29.42 -21.55
CA THR A 26 -23.47 -28.30 -20.61
C THR A 26 -24.48 -28.62 -19.52
N SER A 27 -24.04 -29.34 -18.50
CA SER A 27 -24.79 -29.51 -17.27
C SER A 27 -24.97 -28.11 -16.67
N VAL A 28 -26.14 -27.54 -16.91
CA VAL A 28 -26.62 -26.37 -16.17
C VAL A 28 -26.72 -26.84 -14.72
N LEU A 29 -25.67 -26.58 -13.93
CA LEU A 29 -25.70 -26.74 -12.48
C LEU A 29 -26.78 -25.81 -11.96
N ARG A 30 -28.00 -26.34 -11.84
CA ARG A 30 -29.07 -25.69 -11.10
C ARG A 30 -28.55 -25.47 -9.68
N TYR A 31 -28.31 -24.20 -9.36
CA TYR A 31 -28.06 -23.75 -8.00
C TYR A 31 -29.15 -24.32 -7.07
N ARG A 32 -28.74 -25.22 -6.18
CA ARG A 32 -29.54 -25.71 -5.07
C ARG A 32 -29.28 -24.75 -3.91
N PRO A 33 -30.25 -23.95 -3.44
CA PRO A 33 -30.02 -23.09 -2.30
C PRO A 33 -29.60 -23.97 -1.10
N PRO A 34 -28.70 -23.48 -0.23
CA PRO A 34 -28.28 -24.23 0.93
C PRO A 34 -29.53 -24.47 1.79
N HIS A 35 -29.83 -25.74 2.03
CA HIS A 35 -30.76 -26.13 3.08
C HIS A 35 -30.23 -25.47 4.36
N LYS A 36 -31.07 -24.69 5.06
CA LYS A 36 -30.76 -24.27 6.42
C LYS A 36 -30.48 -25.56 7.21
N VAL A 37 -29.22 -25.81 7.50
CA VAL A 37 -28.82 -26.86 8.43
C VAL A 37 -29.28 -26.36 9.79
N ASN A 38 -30.29 -27.03 10.37
CA ASN A 38 -30.65 -26.81 11.76
C ASN A 38 -29.40 -27.00 12.61
N HIS A 39 -29.11 -26.02 13.47
CA HIS A 39 -28.02 -26.08 14.43
C HIS A 39 -28.36 -27.03 15.59
N ASP A 40 -28.43 -28.31 15.30
CA ASP A 40 -28.26 -29.36 16.30
C ASP A 40 -26.88 -29.97 16.07
N VAL A 41 -25.83 -29.16 16.27
CA VAL A 41 -24.46 -29.69 16.31
C VAL A 41 -24.38 -30.52 17.60
N PRO A 42 -24.15 -31.84 17.53
CA PRO A 42 -24.05 -32.65 18.73
C PRO A 42 -22.90 -32.12 19.58
N ASP A 43 -23.18 -31.84 20.86
CA ASP A 43 -22.17 -31.50 21.86
C ASP A 43 -21.37 -32.76 22.23
N ASN A 44 -20.58 -33.23 21.26
CA ASN A 44 -19.76 -34.43 21.38
C ASN A 44 -18.28 -34.05 21.43
N ALA A 45 -17.45 -34.98 21.91
CA ALA A 45 -16.02 -34.73 22.08
C ALA A 45 -15.34 -34.23 20.79
N ALA A 46 -15.76 -34.74 19.63
CA ALA A 46 -15.22 -34.32 18.32
C ALA A 46 -15.56 -32.86 17.95
N SER A 47 -16.75 -32.36 18.29
CA SER A 47 -17.12 -30.95 18.06
C SER A 47 -16.40 -30.03 19.03
N ARG A 48 -16.19 -30.46 20.28
CA ARG A 48 -15.36 -29.76 21.27
C ARG A 48 -13.89 -29.74 20.87
N ASP A 49 -13.34 -30.82 20.34
CA ASP A 49 -11.95 -30.89 19.84
C ASP A 49 -11.76 -30.09 18.55
N TYR A 50 -12.77 -30.06 17.68
CA TYR A 50 -12.78 -29.18 16.51
C TYR A 50 -12.86 -27.70 16.92
N GLN A 51 -13.72 -27.36 17.89
CA GLN A 51 -13.79 -26.00 18.43
C GLN A 51 -12.53 -25.60 19.20
N ALA A 52 -11.94 -26.52 19.97
CA ALA A 52 -10.70 -26.32 20.71
C ALA A 52 -9.49 -26.20 19.76
N SER A 53 -9.44 -26.96 18.66
CA SER A 53 -8.41 -26.82 17.63
C SER A 53 -8.60 -25.56 16.77
N GLN A 54 -9.83 -25.11 16.55
CA GLN A 54 -10.13 -23.80 15.96
C GLN A 54 -9.77 -22.65 16.91
N GLN A 55 -10.03 -22.79 18.22
CA GLN A 55 -9.61 -21.83 19.26
C GLN A 55 -8.09 -21.82 19.47
N GLN A 56 -7.42 -22.98 19.39
CA GLN A 56 -5.96 -23.08 19.40
C GLN A 56 -5.33 -22.52 18.12
N ARG A 57 -5.99 -22.58 16.95
CA ARG A 57 -5.55 -21.82 15.75
C ARG A 57 -5.72 -20.31 15.91
N VAL A 58 -6.43 -19.86 16.94
CA VAL A 58 -6.55 -18.45 17.36
C VAL A 58 -5.57 -18.14 18.50
N THR A 59 -4.51 -18.94 18.69
CA THR A 59 -3.34 -18.47 19.44
C THR A 59 -2.75 -17.29 18.70
N THR A 60 -2.64 -16.16 19.41
CA THR A 60 -2.07 -14.89 18.98
C THR A 60 -0.62 -15.07 18.51
N SER A 61 -0.42 -15.51 17.27
CA SER A 61 0.92 -15.52 16.67
C SER A 61 1.44 -14.10 16.72
N LEU A 62 2.67 -13.87 17.18
CA LEU A 62 3.26 -12.54 17.19
C LEU A 62 3.26 -11.95 15.76
N PRO A 63 3.28 -10.61 15.60
CA PRO A 63 3.47 -10.00 14.28
C PRO A 63 4.71 -10.61 13.60
N SER A 64 4.62 -10.81 12.28
CA SER A 64 5.73 -11.43 11.53
C SER A 64 7.05 -10.72 11.81
N ARG A 65 8.16 -11.47 11.79
CA ARG A 65 9.50 -10.91 12.04
C ARG A 65 9.79 -9.67 11.18
N GLN A 66 9.31 -9.68 9.93
CA GLN A 66 9.43 -8.59 8.97
C GLN A 66 8.69 -7.32 9.44
N TRP A 67 7.46 -7.45 9.93
CA TRP A 67 6.70 -6.32 10.45
C TRP A 67 7.42 -5.66 11.63
N ARG A 68 8.00 -6.46 12.54
CA ARG A 68 8.72 -5.91 13.70
C ARG A 68 9.93 -5.10 13.28
N ILE A 69 10.71 -5.59 12.31
CA ILE A 69 11.88 -4.86 11.78
C ILE A 69 11.44 -3.51 11.20
N MET A 70 10.40 -3.52 10.38
CA MET A 70 9.84 -2.32 9.78
C MET A 70 9.34 -1.33 10.85
N ALA A 71 8.58 -1.81 11.83
CA ALA A 71 8.02 -1.00 12.91
C ALA A 71 9.11 -0.38 13.81
N VAL A 72 10.14 -1.15 14.18
CA VAL A 72 11.27 -0.65 14.97
C VAL A 72 12.00 0.45 14.21
N ALA A 73 12.31 0.25 12.92
CA ALA A 73 12.99 1.28 12.13
C ALA A 73 12.15 2.56 11.99
N ALA A 74 10.83 2.44 11.86
CA ALA A 74 9.91 3.57 11.85
C ALA A 74 9.88 4.31 13.20
N ILE A 75 9.81 3.58 14.32
CA ILE A 75 9.81 4.17 15.67
C ILE A 75 11.15 4.84 15.97
N LEU A 76 12.28 4.22 15.62
CA LEU A 76 13.60 4.83 15.78
C LEU A 76 13.74 6.11 14.95
N THR A 77 13.18 6.12 13.74
CA THR A 77 13.13 7.31 12.89
C THR A 77 12.28 8.42 13.52
N ALA A 78 11.13 8.09 14.10
CA ALA A 78 10.28 9.04 14.82
C ALA A 78 10.97 9.58 16.08
N ALA A 79 11.67 8.72 16.84
CA ALA A 79 12.45 9.11 18.01
C ALA A 79 13.62 10.02 17.62
N TYR A 80 14.31 9.74 16.51
CA TYR A 80 15.33 10.62 15.95
C TYR A 80 14.75 11.99 15.57
N ALA A 81 13.57 12.04 14.94
CA ALA A 81 12.91 13.30 14.61
C ALA A 81 12.53 14.09 15.87
N PHE A 82 12.07 13.42 16.93
CA PHE A 82 11.84 14.03 18.23
C PHE A 82 13.14 14.61 18.81
N TYR A 83 14.21 13.81 18.82
CA TYR A 83 15.52 14.24 19.29
C TYR A 83 16.10 15.41 18.48
N PHE A 84 15.85 15.47 17.16
CA PHE A 84 16.21 16.61 16.31
C PHE A 84 15.52 17.91 16.75
N ILE A 85 14.26 17.84 17.18
CA ILE A 85 13.50 18.99 17.71
C ILE A 85 14.14 19.45 19.03
N VAL A 86 14.26 18.55 20.01
CA VAL A 86 14.58 18.92 21.41
C VAL A 86 16.07 18.99 21.74
N GLY A 87 16.94 18.29 21.01
CA GLY A 87 18.37 18.15 21.32
C GLY A 87 19.26 19.23 20.72
N THR A 88 20.41 19.49 21.33
CA THR A 88 21.46 20.42 20.87
C THR A 88 22.72 19.65 20.41
N PRO A 89 23.23 19.86 19.18
CA PRO A 89 22.61 19.65 17.88
C PRO A 89 23.04 18.30 17.24
N PRO A 90 22.17 17.30 17.14
CA PRO A 90 22.34 16.23 16.17
C PRO A 90 21.90 16.71 14.77
N GLY A 91 22.84 16.91 13.85
CA GLY A 91 22.57 17.26 12.45
C GLY A 91 23.05 18.65 12.04
N ASN A 92 22.85 19.02 10.78
CA ASN A 92 23.32 20.30 10.24
C ASN A 92 22.52 21.48 10.86
N PRO A 93 23.17 22.43 11.56
CA PRO A 93 22.51 23.56 12.20
C PRO A 93 21.64 24.40 11.24
N LEU A 94 22.07 24.54 9.98
CA LEU A 94 21.32 25.28 8.95
C LEU A 94 19.99 24.59 8.64
N VAL A 95 19.97 23.26 8.59
CA VAL A 95 18.75 22.48 8.37
C VAL A 95 17.79 22.63 9.54
N LYS A 96 18.31 22.59 10.77
CA LYS A 96 17.50 22.77 11.98
C LYS A 96 16.87 24.17 12.03
N GLN A 97 17.66 25.20 11.77
CA GLN A 97 17.17 26.58 11.73
C GLN A 97 16.07 26.74 10.67
N ARG A 98 16.30 26.28 9.43
CA ARG A 98 15.32 26.37 8.33
C ARG A 98 13.98 25.69 8.64
N ILE A 99 14.04 24.48 9.21
CA ILE A 99 12.83 23.69 9.50
C ILE A 99 12.07 24.29 10.69
N LEU A 100 12.77 24.71 11.75
CA LEU A 100 12.10 25.18 12.98
C LEU A 100 11.76 26.68 12.96
N SER A 101 12.23 27.44 11.98
CA SER A 101 11.89 28.86 11.81
C SER A 101 10.59 29.10 11.05
N SER A 102 9.97 28.07 10.47
CA SER A 102 8.80 28.19 9.59
C SER A 102 7.65 27.29 10.04
N LEU A 103 6.41 27.76 9.84
CA LEU A 103 5.22 26.96 10.12
C LEU A 103 5.15 25.70 9.24
N SER A 104 5.60 25.80 8.00
CA SER A 104 5.70 24.68 7.07
C SER A 104 6.66 23.60 7.57
N GLY A 105 7.85 23.99 8.06
CA GLY A 105 8.80 23.05 8.63
C GLY A 105 8.32 22.38 9.92
N TRP A 106 7.64 23.13 10.80
CA TRP A 106 6.97 22.53 11.97
C TRP A 106 5.87 21.54 11.58
N SER A 107 5.05 21.90 10.60
CA SER A 107 3.98 21.03 10.09
C SER A 107 4.57 19.77 9.44
N HIS A 108 5.65 19.91 8.68
CA HIS A 108 6.39 18.79 8.09
C HIS A 108 6.93 17.83 9.15
N ILE A 109 7.67 18.34 10.14
CA ILE A 109 8.36 17.48 11.11
C ILE A 109 7.40 16.80 12.08
N ILE A 110 6.38 17.52 12.57
CA ILE A 110 5.36 16.95 13.46
C ILE A 110 4.49 15.97 12.68
N GLY A 111 4.03 16.35 11.48
CA GLY A 111 3.21 15.48 10.63
C GLY A 111 3.95 14.20 10.23
N GLY A 112 5.23 14.31 9.87
CA GLY A 112 6.11 13.18 9.58
C GLY A 112 6.31 12.27 10.80
N LEU A 113 6.57 12.84 11.99
CA LEU A 113 6.74 12.09 13.23
C LEU A 113 5.46 11.31 13.58
N VAL A 114 4.31 11.99 13.60
CA VAL A 114 3.03 11.38 13.98
C VAL A 114 2.61 10.31 12.97
N SER A 115 2.74 10.56 11.66
CA SER A 115 2.40 9.57 10.64
C SER A 115 3.31 8.34 10.69
N MET A 116 4.63 8.53 10.87
CA MET A 116 5.58 7.44 11.02
C MET A 116 5.32 6.61 12.28
N ALA A 117 5.02 7.28 13.40
CA ALA A 117 4.70 6.61 14.66
C ALA A 117 3.40 5.79 14.52
N THR A 118 2.34 6.37 13.96
CA THR A 118 1.01 5.74 13.91
C THR A 118 0.84 4.71 12.78
N GLY A 119 1.59 4.82 11.69
CA GLY A 119 1.47 3.94 10.51
C GLY A 119 1.65 2.44 10.81
N PRO A 120 2.73 2.00 11.48
CA PRO A 120 2.92 0.59 11.83
C PRO A 120 1.77 0.04 12.69
N PHE A 121 1.25 0.83 13.63
CA PHE A 121 0.16 0.41 14.52
C PHE A 121 -1.15 0.15 13.76
N GLN A 122 -1.39 0.78 12.61
CA GLN A 122 -2.58 0.47 11.80
C GLN A 122 -2.59 -0.98 11.32
N PHE A 123 -1.43 -1.54 10.96
CA PHE A 123 -1.30 -2.94 10.58
C PHE A 123 -1.47 -3.88 11.79
N LEU A 124 -1.02 -3.46 12.96
CA LEU A 124 -1.16 -4.23 14.20
C LEU A 124 -2.62 -4.32 14.67
N ILE A 125 -3.38 -3.22 14.53
CA ILE A 125 -4.81 -3.15 14.88
C ILE A 125 -5.64 -4.13 14.04
N LEU A 126 -5.34 -4.25 12.75
CA LEU A 126 -5.97 -5.22 11.85
C LEU A 126 -5.66 -6.67 12.25
N TYR A 127 -4.44 -6.92 12.71
CA TYR A 127 -3.98 -8.23 13.10
C TYR A 127 -4.54 -8.69 14.46
N ASN A 128 -4.61 -7.79 15.44
CA ASN A 128 -5.05 -8.09 16.80
C ASN A 128 -6.58 -8.00 17.01
N LYS A 129 -7.38 -7.93 15.94
CA LYS A 129 -8.85 -7.80 15.98
C LYS A 129 -9.35 -6.70 16.94
N GLN A 130 -8.59 -5.60 17.06
CA GLN A 130 -8.91 -4.49 17.94
C GLN A 130 -10.23 -3.80 17.49
N PRO A 131 -10.96 -3.14 18.40
CA PRO A 131 -12.26 -2.58 18.09
C PRO A 131 -12.16 -1.51 16.99
N LYS A 132 -13.12 -1.53 16.06
CA LYS A 132 -13.15 -0.67 14.86
C LYS A 132 -13.01 0.83 15.18
N ILE A 133 -13.40 1.24 16.38
CA ILE A 133 -13.25 2.64 16.85
C ILE A 133 -11.79 3.06 16.98
N VAL A 134 -10.91 2.18 17.48
CA VAL A 134 -9.47 2.45 17.62
C VAL A 134 -8.84 2.62 16.25
N HIS A 135 -9.15 1.73 15.31
CA HIS A 135 -8.71 1.85 13.92
C HIS A 135 -9.12 3.19 13.29
N ARG A 136 -10.37 3.64 13.52
CA ARG A 136 -10.88 4.90 12.97
C ARG A 136 -10.16 6.11 13.53
N TRP A 137 -9.92 6.17 14.84
CA TRP A 137 -9.22 7.31 15.45
C TRP A 137 -7.75 7.35 15.06
N VAL A 138 -7.05 6.21 15.10
CA VAL A 138 -5.65 6.13 14.62
C VAL A 138 -5.57 6.47 13.13
N GLY A 139 -6.56 6.03 12.34
CA GLY A 139 -6.72 6.40 10.93
C GLY A 139 -6.84 7.90 10.71
N ARG A 140 -7.70 8.57 11.47
CA ARG A 140 -7.90 10.03 11.38
C ARG A 140 -6.64 10.81 11.76
N VAL A 141 -5.98 10.41 12.86
CA VAL A 141 -4.71 11.03 13.29
C VAL A 141 -3.64 10.86 12.22
N TYR A 142 -3.50 9.67 11.65
CA TYR A 142 -2.55 9.39 10.57
C TYR A 142 -2.80 10.27 9.34
N VAL A 143 -4.04 10.33 8.84
CA VAL A 143 -4.39 11.13 7.65
C VAL A 143 -4.22 12.63 7.91
N ALA A 144 -4.60 13.13 9.08
CA ALA A 144 -4.38 14.53 9.45
C ALA A 144 -2.88 14.87 9.53
N ALA A 145 -2.07 13.96 10.08
CA ALA A 145 -0.63 14.10 10.13
C ALA A 145 0.01 14.10 8.73
N ILE A 146 -0.49 13.29 7.80
CA ILE A 146 -0.05 13.32 6.39
C ILE A 146 -0.43 14.62 5.72
N ALA A 147 -1.64 15.13 5.94
CA ALA A 147 -2.08 16.39 5.36
C ALA A 147 -1.17 17.55 5.79
N ALA A 148 -0.96 17.70 7.11
CA ALA A 148 -0.05 18.72 7.64
C ALA A 148 1.40 18.48 7.20
N GLY A 149 1.87 17.24 7.31
CA GLY A 149 3.24 16.85 7.00
C GLY A 149 3.61 16.98 5.52
N GLY A 150 2.67 16.64 4.64
CA GLY A 150 2.83 16.68 3.19
C GLY A 150 2.75 18.09 2.64
N ILE A 151 1.82 18.92 3.13
CA ILE A 151 1.76 20.35 2.77
C ILE A 151 3.04 21.06 3.24
N GLY A 152 3.43 20.86 4.50
CA GLY A 152 4.68 21.40 5.02
C GLY A 152 5.91 20.89 4.27
N GLY A 153 5.93 19.59 3.94
CA GLY A 153 7.02 18.96 3.19
C GLY A 153 7.16 19.48 1.77
N LEU A 154 6.04 19.75 1.10
CA LEU A 154 6.04 20.37 -0.23
C LEU A 154 6.66 21.77 -0.19
N SER A 155 6.26 22.61 0.77
CA SER A 155 6.87 23.94 0.92
C SER A 155 8.36 23.87 1.24
N VAL A 156 8.79 22.95 2.11
CA VAL A 156 10.21 22.80 2.50
C VAL A 156 11.04 22.18 1.37
N SER A 157 10.42 21.43 0.45
CA SER A 157 11.12 20.81 -0.68
C SER A 157 11.64 21.81 -1.71
N LEU A 158 11.03 22.98 -1.82
CA LEU A 158 11.38 24.00 -2.82
C LEU A 158 12.69 24.75 -2.49
N ASP A 159 13.11 24.73 -1.23
CA ASP A 159 14.37 25.35 -0.75
C ASP A 159 15.24 24.31 -0.05
N SER A 160 15.35 23.12 -0.64
CA SER A 160 16.14 22.03 -0.05
C SER A 160 17.66 22.31 -0.18
N LEU A 161 18.49 21.49 0.49
CA LEU A 161 19.96 21.57 0.31
C LEU A 161 20.45 20.67 -0.84
N ALA A 162 19.52 20.02 -1.56
CA ALA A 162 19.82 19.23 -2.74
C ALA A 162 20.14 20.15 -3.93
N TYR A 163 20.56 19.56 -5.04
CA TYR A 163 20.50 20.24 -6.33
C TYR A 163 19.04 20.44 -6.75
N PRO A 164 18.74 21.38 -7.67
CA PRO A 164 17.37 21.66 -8.10
C PRO A 164 16.56 20.43 -8.54
N VAL A 165 17.23 19.42 -9.12
CA VAL A 165 16.56 18.16 -9.49
C VAL A 165 16.06 17.36 -8.28
N GLY A 166 16.75 17.47 -7.14
CA GLY A 166 16.36 16.85 -5.87
C GLY A 166 15.15 17.54 -5.24
N ASP A 167 15.00 18.85 -5.41
CA ASP A 167 13.81 19.60 -4.96
C ASP A 167 12.55 19.03 -5.62
N TYR A 168 12.61 18.77 -6.93
CA TYR A 168 11.52 18.10 -7.64
C TYR A 168 11.25 16.68 -7.12
N GLY A 169 12.30 15.91 -6.79
CA GLY A 169 12.14 14.58 -6.21
C GLY A 169 11.35 14.59 -4.89
N PHE A 170 11.68 15.53 -4.00
CA PHE A 170 10.96 15.71 -2.74
C PHE A 170 9.56 16.31 -2.93
N ALA A 171 9.39 17.25 -3.85
CA ALA A 171 8.09 17.85 -4.15
C ALA A 171 7.12 16.81 -4.71
N VAL A 172 7.58 15.98 -5.66
CA VAL A 172 6.78 14.87 -6.23
C VAL A 172 6.43 13.87 -5.13
N LEU A 173 7.38 13.49 -4.28
CA LEU A 173 7.10 12.64 -3.12
C LEU A 173 5.98 13.23 -2.25
N ALA A 174 6.07 14.52 -1.89
CA ALA A 174 5.05 15.18 -1.07
C ALA A 174 3.67 15.17 -1.73
N ILE A 175 3.60 15.46 -3.04
CA ILE A 175 2.34 15.43 -3.81
C ILE A 175 1.76 14.02 -3.85
N VAL A 176 2.56 13.02 -4.23
CA VAL A 176 2.09 11.63 -4.32
C VAL A 176 1.67 11.11 -2.93
N TRP A 177 2.36 11.52 -1.87
CA TRP A 177 1.98 11.18 -0.50
C TRP A 177 0.62 11.78 -0.10
N LEU A 178 0.32 13.03 -0.46
CA LEU A 178 -0.99 13.64 -0.24
C LEU A 178 -2.08 12.98 -1.09
N VAL A 179 -1.83 12.75 -2.38
CA VAL A 179 -2.80 12.17 -3.32
C VAL A 179 -3.19 10.75 -2.91
N THR A 180 -2.22 9.91 -2.55
CA THR A 180 -2.50 8.54 -2.08
C THR A 180 -3.32 8.52 -0.79
N ALA A 181 -3.10 9.46 0.14
CA ALA A 181 -3.93 9.60 1.33
C ALA A 181 -5.36 10.03 0.97
N ALA A 182 -5.52 10.97 0.04
CA ALA A 182 -6.82 11.42 -0.43
C ALA A 182 -7.63 10.29 -1.07
N PHE A 183 -7.03 9.49 -1.95
CA PHE A 183 -7.69 8.33 -2.54
C PHE A 183 -7.99 7.23 -1.52
N GLY A 184 -7.10 7.02 -0.54
CA GLY A 184 -7.36 6.13 0.58
C GLY A 184 -8.59 6.56 1.38
N LEU A 185 -8.72 7.86 1.68
CA LEU A 185 -9.87 8.41 2.39
C LEU A 185 -11.15 8.35 1.55
N GLN A 186 -11.07 8.64 0.26
CA GLN A 186 -12.20 8.54 -0.67
C GLN A 186 -12.73 7.10 -0.73
N ALA A 187 -11.86 6.11 -0.92
CA ALA A 187 -12.24 4.70 -0.93
C ALA A 187 -12.89 4.27 0.40
N ALA A 188 -12.43 4.79 1.54
CA ALA A 188 -13.07 4.54 2.83
C ALA A 188 -14.48 5.15 2.93
N ARG A 189 -14.69 6.36 2.42
CA ARG A 189 -16.01 7.02 2.36
C ARG A 189 -16.99 6.26 1.47
N GLU A 190 -16.50 5.77 0.34
CA GLU A 190 -17.24 4.93 -0.61
C GLU A 190 -17.42 3.47 -0.13
N ARG A 191 -16.91 3.12 1.07
CA ARG A 191 -16.94 1.76 1.65
C ARG A 191 -16.26 0.70 0.78
N LYS A 192 -15.35 1.11 -0.11
CA LYS A 192 -14.51 0.23 -0.93
C LYS A 192 -13.28 -0.21 -0.14
N TRP A 193 -13.47 -1.18 0.76
CA TRP A 193 -12.44 -1.55 1.76
C TRP A 193 -11.16 -2.12 1.14
N VAL A 194 -11.25 -2.90 0.07
CA VAL A 194 -10.07 -3.44 -0.63
C VAL A 194 -9.25 -2.30 -1.23
N ALA A 195 -9.90 -1.41 -1.98
CA ALA A 195 -9.24 -0.24 -2.57
C ALA A 195 -8.64 0.68 -1.49
N HIS A 196 -9.35 0.91 -0.38
CA HIS A 196 -8.82 1.65 0.77
C HIS A 196 -7.52 1.02 1.29
N GLN A 197 -7.51 -0.29 1.53
CA GLN A 197 -6.31 -0.99 2.02
C GLN A 197 -5.13 -0.87 1.06
N GLU A 198 -5.37 -1.01 -0.25
CA GLU A 198 -4.33 -0.88 -1.27
C GLU A 198 -3.77 0.55 -1.34
N TRP A 199 -4.62 1.57 -1.28
CA TRP A 199 -4.19 2.97 -1.22
C TRP A 199 -3.40 3.29 0.05
N MET A 200 -3.85 2.79 1.21
CA MET A 200 -3.14 2.98 2.47
C MET A 200 -1.79 2.24 2.49
N LEU A 201 -1.66 1.11 1.79
CA LEU A 201 -0.39 0.42 1.66
C LEU A 201 0.61 1.24 0.81
N ARG A 202 0.15 1.82 -0.31
CA ARG A 202 0.96 2.75 -1.12
C ARG A 202 1.36 3.99 -0.32
N ASN A 203 0.41 4.56 0.41
CA ASN A 203 0.65 5.73 1.23
C ASN A 203 1.67 5.46 2.35
N PHE A 204 1.58 4.32 3.02
CA PHE A 204 2.55 3.94 4.04
C PHE A 204 3.94 3.67 3.46
N ALA A 205 4.04 3.07 2.27
CA ALA A 205 5.32 2.89 1.57
C ALA A 205 6.01 4.24 1.28
N LEU A 206 5.23 5.28 0.97
CA LEU A 206 5.71 6.66 0.82
C LEU A 206 6.10 7.27 2.17
N THR A 207 5.32 7.08 3.23
CA THR A 207 5.71 7.49 4.59
C THR A 207 7.05 6.87 4.98
N TYR A 208 7.28 5.60 4.66
CA TYR A 208 8.51 4.88 4.97
C TYR A 208 9.76 5.44 4.27
N ALA A 209 9.59 6.31 3.27
CA ALA A 209 10.70 7.03 2.64
C ALA A 209 11.53 7.84 3.63
N ALA A 210 10.91 8.37 4.69
CA ALA A 210 11.64 9.06 5.75
C ALA A 210 12.60 8.15 6.52
N VAL A 211 12.29 6.84 6.63
CA VAL A 211 13.25 5.85 7.15
C VAL A 211 14.37 5.67 6.15
N MET A 212 14.04 5.35 4.89
CA MET A 212 15.02 5.09 3.84
C MET A 212 16.01 6.24 3.66
N LEU A 213 15.54 7.49 3.68
CA LEU A 213 16.40 8.67 3.58
C LEU A 213 17.45 8.73 4.70
N ARG A 214 17.08 8.40 5.94
CA ARG A 214 17.98 8.46 7.10
C ARG A 214 19.07 7.41 7.08
N TRP A 215 18.86 6.31 6.37
CA TRP A 215 19.88 5.29 6.14
C TRP A 215 20.70 5.57 4.89
N GLN A 216 20.07 6.00 3.80
CA GLN A 216 20.73 6.25 2.52
C GLN A 216 21.61 7.50 2.53
N LEU A 217 21.18 8.58 3.20
CA LEU A 217 21.91 9.84 3.23
C LEU A 217 23.34 9.68 3.83
N PRO A 218 23.53 9.14 5.05
CA PRO A 218 24.87 8.93 5.58
C PRO A 218 25.67 7.92 4.75
N LEU A 219 25.01 6.92 4.16
CA LEU A 219 25.66 5.94 3.28
C LEU A 219 26.23 6.61 2.03
N TYR A 220 25.48 7.46 1.33
CA TYR A 220 25.98 8.15 0.14
C TYR A 220 27.10 9.14 0.46
N ILE A 221 27.02 9.84 1.60
CA ILE A 221 28.10 10.70 2.07
C ILE A 221 29.36 9.87 2.35
N PHE A 222 29.21 8.73 3.03
CA PHE A 222 30.33 7.81 3.30
C PHE A 222 30.97 7.28 2.01
N LEU A 223 30.18 7.03 0.97
CA LEU A 223 30.65 6.65 -0.36
C LEU A 223 31.30 7.80 -1.16
N GLY A 224 31.48 8.98 -0.55
CA GLY A 224 32.21 10.11 -1.14
C GLY A 224 31.34 11.15 -1.86
N ASN A 225 30.02 11.07 -1.76
CA ASN A 225 29.15 12.09 -2.35
C ASN A 225 29.14 13.37 -1.51
N SER A 226 29.02 14.52 -2.17
CA SER A 226 28.72 15.79 -1.48
C SER A 226 27.35 15.69 -0.77
N ALA A 227 27.14 16.49 0.27
CA ALA A 227 25.85 16.49 0.98
C ALA A 227 24.67 16.81 0.05
N ALA A 228 24.84 17.75 -0.89
CA ALA A 228 23.84 18.09 -1.90
C ALA A 228 23.61 16.94 -2.89
N GLY A 229 24.68 16.29 -3.37
CA GLY A 229 24.58 15.14 -4.27
C GLY A 229 23.90 13.93 -3.61
N ALA A 230 24.27 13.63 -2.37
CA ALA A 230 23.65 12.58 -1.57
C ALA A 230 22.15 12.86 -1.34
N LEU A 231 21.78 14.08 -0.94
CA LEU A 231 20.38 14.49 -0.80
C LEU A 231 19.61 14.35 -2.12
N THR A 232 20.20 14.80 -3.22
CA THR A 232 19.62 14.71 -4.56
C THR A 232 19.32 13.27 -4.97
N ALA A 233 20.26 12.35 -4.76
CA ALA A 233 20.04 10.93 -5.03
C ALA A 233 18.93 10.36 -4.14
N THR A 234 19.00 10.64 -2.83
CA THR A 234 17.98 10.15 -1.87
C THR A 234 16.59 10.67 -2.17
N ALA A 235 16.45 11.86 -2.77
CA ALA A 235 15.17 12.46 -3.13
C ALA A 235 14.30 11.56 -4.05
N PHE A 236 14.92 10.59 -4.72
CA PHE A 236 14.25 9.59 -5.56
C PHE A 236 14.35 8.18 -4.96
N THR A 237 15.55 7.77 -4.54
CA THR A 237 15.81 6.39 -4.10
C THR A 237 15.17 6.06 -2.76
N CYS A 238 14.75 7.05 -1.98
CA CYS A 238 14.10 6.79 -0.69
C CYS A 238 12.64 6.30 -0.83
N TRP A 239 11.96 6.60 -1.95
CA TRP A 239 10.53 6.32 -2.10
C TRP A 239 10.15 5.54 -3.36
N ILE A 240 10.86 5.73 -4.48
CA ILE A 240 10.57 5.01 -5.73
C ILE A 240 10.68 3.49 -5.52
N PRO A 241 11.76 2.95 -4.94
CA PRO A 241 11.86 1.51 -4.70
C PRO A 241 10.76 0.98 -3.78
N ASN A 242 10.34 1.77 -2.77
CA ASN A 242 9.26 1.38 -1.87
C ASN A 242 7.93 1.27 -2.62
N LEU A 243 7.63 2.23 -3.51
CA LEU A 243 6.43 2.19 -4.35
C LEU A 243 6.47 1.04 -5.37
N VAL A 244 7.60 0.80 -6.02
CA VAL A 244 7.74 -0.33 -6.95
C VAL A 244 7.51 -1.64 -6.21
N PHE A 245 8.12 -1.81 -5.04
CA PHE A 245 7.94 -2.99 -4.20
C PHE A 245 6.48 -3.17 -3.77
N VAL A 246 5.82 -2.10 -3.31
CA VAL A 246 4.44 -2.20 -2.81
C VAL A 246 3.45 -2.50 -3.93
N GLU A 247 3.66 -1.94 -5.12
CA GLU A 247 2.82 -2.19 -6.28
C GLU A 247 2.97 -3.65 -6.75
N TRP A 248 4.21 -4.12 -6.86
CA TRP A 248 4.51 -5.53 -7.13
C TRP A 248 3.86 -6.46 -6.10
N TRP A 249 3.90 -6.09 -4.82
CA TRP A 249 3.29 -6.88 -3.75
C TRP A 249 1.76 -6.92 -3.87
N ILE A 250 1.11 -5.78 -4.15
CA ILE A 250 -0.35 -5.69 -4.33
C ILE A 250 -0.81 -6.58 -5.50
N GLN A 251 -0.11 -6.52 -6.63
CA GLN A 251 -0.46 -7.29 -7.83
C GLN A 251 -0.37 -8.81 -7.63
N ARG A 252 0.46 -9.28 -6.69
CA ARG A 252 0.62 -10.70 -6.37
C ARG A 252 -0.31 -11.20 -5.27
N ARG A 253 -1.09 -10.33 -4.62
CA ARG A 253 -2.05 -10.78 -3.60
C ARG A 253 -3.23 -11.48 -4.29
N PRO A 254 -3.57 -12.72 -3.89
CA PRO A 254 -4.78 -13.36 -4.39
C PRO A 254 -6.00 -12.54 -3.93
N ARG A 255 -6.75 -11.98 -4.88
CA ARG A 255 -8.05 -11.36 -4.59
C ARG A 255 -8.97 -12.44 -4.06
N LYS A 256 -9.30 -12.42 -2.77
CA LYS A 256 -10.39 -13.24 -2.25
C LYS A 256 -11.67 -12.71 -2.89
N MET A 257 -12.23 -13.45 -3.84
CA MET A 257 -13.58 -13.21 -4.33
C MET A 257 -14.52 -13.37 -3.13
N VAL A 258 -15.04 -12.26 -2.62
CA VAL A 258 -16.14 -12.28 -1.66
C VAL A 258 -17.39 -12.45 -2.52
N ILE A 259 -17.99 -13.64 -2.48
CA ILE A 259 -19.34 -13.87 -2.99
C ILE A 259 -20.27 -13.18 -1.98
N GLU A 260 -20.97 -12.13 -2.43
CA GLU A 260 -21.98 -11.40 -1.65
C GLU A 260 -23.25 -12.24 -1.42
#